data_AF-A0A2D8HVR7-F1
#
_entry.id   AF-A0A2D8HVR7-F1
#
_cell.length_a   1.000
_cell.length_b   1.000
_cell.length_c   1.000
_cell.angle_alpha   90.00
_cell.angle_beta   90.00
_cell.angle_gamma   90.00
#
_symmetry.space_group_name_H-M   'P 1'
#
loop_
_entity.id
_entity.type
_entity.pdbx_description
1 polymer ?
#
loop_
_entity_poly.entity_id
_entity_poly.type
_entity_poly.pdbx_seq_one_letter_code
_entity_poly.pdbx_strand_id
1 'polypeptide(L)'
;MLAVVSPAKNLDYESNLPSLDVTQPRLLDNAEELVKVCRQLSPQQLGSLMKISDKLAGLNAARFEQWQRPFNEENARPAMFAFNGDVYTGLDAASLNSEAINTAQQQLRILSGLYGVLRPLDLMQPYRLEMGTKLDNPKGKNLYEYWGDTITEL
;
A
#
# COMPACT_ATOMS: atom_id res chain seq x y z
N MET A 1 -18.45 -13.00 -4.78
CA MET A 1 -17.25 -13.70 -4.27
C MET A 1 -16.10 -12.73 -4.26
N LEU A 2 -15.31 -12.69 -3.18
CA LEU A 2 -14.18 -11.77 -3.03
C LEU A 2 -12.89 -12.59 -2.93
N ALA A 3 -11.87 -12.22 -3.70
CA ALA A 3 -10.51 -12.72 -3.56
C ALA A 3 -9.70 -11.72 -2.74
N VAL A 4 -8.90 -12.21 -1.80
CA VAL A 4 -8.03 -11.39 -0.96
C VAL A 4 -6.59 -11.86 -1.14
N VAL A 5 -5.69 -10.93 -1.44
CA VAL A 5 -4.26 -11.21 -1.62
C VAL A 5 -3.41 -10.30 -0.74
N SER A 6 -2.19 -10.76 -0.47
CA SER A 6 -1.17 -9.99 0.22
C SER A 6 -0.58 -8.89 -0.70
N PRO A 7 -0.03 -7.81 -0.13
CA PRO A 7 0.73 -6.82 -0.90
C PRO A 7 2.11 -7.39 -1.26
N ALA A 8 2.79 -6.76 -2.22
CA ALA A 8 4.19 -7.04 -2.51
C ALA A 8 5.15 -6.04 -1.83
N LYS A 9 6.39 -6.46 -1.61
CA LYS A 9 7.44 -5.60 -1.01
C LYS A 9 8.12 -4.72 -2.05
N ASN A 10 8.26 -5.22 -3.27
CA ASN A 10 8.81 -4.45 -4.39
C ASN A 10 7.67 -3.71 -5.07
N LEU A 11 8.00 -2.53 -5.58
CA LEU A 11 7.05 -1.64 -6.21
C LEU A 11 7.61 -1.18 -7.56
N ASP A 12 6.74 -1.11 -8.56
CA ASP A 12 7.02 -0.57 -9.88
C ASP A 12 6.25 0.74 -10.06
N TYR A 13 6.96 1.84 -10.25
CA TYR A 13 6.39 3.15 -10.55
C TYR A 13 6.84 3.68 -11.92
N GLU A 14 7.55 2.87 -12.71
CA GLU A 14 8.22 3.28 -13.94
C GLU A 14 7.53 2.72 -15.19
N SER A 15 6.98 1.50 -15.12
CA SER A 15 6.37 0.86 -16.30
C SER A 15 5.15 1.62 -16.82
N ASN A 16 4.96 1.66 -18.13
CA ASN A 16 3.81 2.32 -18.74
C ASN A 16 2.49 1.72 -18.25
N LEU A 17 1.47 2.57 -18.12
CA LEU A 17 0.11 2.18 -17.76
C LEU A 17 -0.81 2.34 -18.97
N PRO A 18 -1.82 1.47 -19.13
CA PRO A 18 -2.95 1.79 -19.99
C PRO A 18 -3.74 2.98 -19.42
N SER A 19 -4.66 3.55 -20.20
CA SER A 19 -5.63 4.51 -19.67
C SER A 19 -6.57 3.78 -18.71
N LEU A 20 -6.70 4.30 -17.49
CA LEU A 20 -7.42 3.67 -16.39
C LEU A 20 -8.31 4.69 -15.68
N ASP A 21 -9.51 4.29 -15.30
CA ASP A 21 -10.35 5.05 -14.38
C ASP A 21 -9.89 4.77 -12.93
N VAL A 22 -8.84 5.49 -12.51
CA VAL A 22 -8.23 5.31 -11.18
C VAL A 22 -9.17 5.72 -10.05
N THR A 23 -9.02 5.08 -8.90
CA THR A 23 -9.81 5.36 -7.69
C THR A 23 -8.93 5.77 -6.51
N GLN A 24 -9.55 6.24 -5.43
CA GLN A 24 -8.84 6.62 -4.20
C GLN A 24 -9.02 5.55 -3.12
N PRO A 25 -8.00 5.27 -2.29
CA PRO A 25 -8.15 4.38 -1.13
C PRO A 25 -9.24 4.88 -0.19
N ARG A 26 -10.04 3.95 0.34
CA ARG A 26 -11.18 4.27 1.23
C ARG A 26 -10.74 4.68 2.64
N LEU A 27 -9.51 4.33 3.05
CA LEU A 27 -8.96 4.54 4.40
C LEU A 27 -7.78 5.53 4.42
N LEU A 28 -7.81 6.55 3.57
CA LEU A 28 -6.70 7.51 3.47
C LEU A 28 -6.43 8.28 4.77
N ASP A 29 -7.47 8.60 5.54
CA ASP A 29 -7.29 9.31 6.82
C ASP A 29 -6.54 8.44 7.84
N ASN A 30 -6.85 7.13 7.87
CA ASN A 30 -6.11 6.17 8.69
C ASN A 30 -4.67 5.97 8.18
N ALA A 31 -4.47 5.94 6.87
CA ALA A 31 -3.13 5.84 6.29
C ALA A 31 -2.29 7.07 6.69
N GLU A 32 -2.86 8.26 6.64
CA GLU A 32 -2.20 9.50 7.03
C GLU A 32 -1.80 9.52 8.52
N GLU A 33 -2.65 9.00 9.42
CA GLU A 33 -2.31 8.84 10.84
C GLU A 33 -1.09 7.92 11.03
N LEU A 34 -1.03 6.78 10.33
CA LEU A 34 0.13 5.89 10.36
C LEU A 34 1.38 6.53 9.75
N VAL A 35 1.26 7.28 8.65
CA VAL A 35 2.39 8.03 8.07
C VAL A 35 2.94 9.03 9.08
N LYS A 36 2.08 9.76 9.79
CA LYS A 36 2.51 10.73 10.83
C LYS A 36 3.31 10.06 11.93
N VAL A 37 2.93 8.85 12.36
CA VAL A 37 3.73 8.05 13.31
C VAL A 37 5.08 7.66 12.69
N CYS A 38 5.09 7.13 11.47
CA CYS A 38 6.31 6.70 10.81
C CYS A 38 7.33 7.83 10.58
N ARG A 39 6.87 9.06 10.32
CA ARG A 39 7.73 10.26 10.16
C ARG A 39 8.50 10.63 11.43
N GLN A 40 8.00 10.23 12.61
CA GLN A 40 8.69 10.50 13.87
C GLN A 40 9.87 9.55 14.11
N LEU A 41 9.96 8.47 13.34
CA LEU A 41 11.00 7.45 13.49
C LEU A 41 12.22 7.80 12.63
N SER A 42 13.40 7.71 13.21
CA SER A 42 14.65 7.82 12.45
C SER A 42 14.78 6.64 11.47
N PRO A 43 15.58 6.79 10.40
CA PRO A 43 15.89 5.67 9.50
C PRO A 43 16.40 4.44 10.25
N GLN A 44 17.21 4.60 11.30
CA GLN A 44 17.72 3.48 12.10
C GLN A 44 16.60 2.79 12.89
N GLN A 45 15.65 3.55 13.43
CA GLN A 45 14.48 3.00 14.11
C GLN A 45 13.58 2.25 13.13
N LEU A 46 13.32 2.81 11.95
CA LEU A 46 12.57 2.15 10.88
C LEU A 46 13.26 0.86 10.42
N GLY A 47 14.58 0.90 10.24
CA GLY A 47 15.39 -0.25 9.86
C GLY A 47 15.28 -1.40 10.86
N SER A 48 15.42 -1.08 12.15
CA SER A 48 15.28 -2.03 13.25
C SER A 48 13.86 -2.61 13.34
N LEU A 49 12.85 -1.73 13.27
CA LEU A 49 11.43 -2.07 13.39
C LEU A 49 10.96 -2.99 12.25
N MET A 50 11.38 -2.68 11.02
CA MET A 50 10.95 -3.40 9.81
C MET A 50 11.92 -4.51 9.41
N LYS A 51 13.03 -4.67 10.12
CA LYS A 51 14.10 -5.65 9.84
C LYS A 51 14.62 -5.54 8.41
N ILE A 52 14.98 -4.32 8.02
CA ILE A 52 15.48 -3.97 6.68
C ILE A 52 16.87 -3.35 6.76
N SER A 53 17.61 -3.36 5.65
CA SER A 53 18.92 -2.73 5.55
C SER A 53 18.85 -1.22 5.69
N ASP A 54 19.95 -0.57 6.09
CA ASP A 54 20.04 0.88 6.24
C ASP A 54 19.67 1.63 4.97
N LYS A 55 20.11 1.13 3.81
CA LYS A 55 19.75 1.70 2.50
C LYS A 55 18.23 1.72 2.31
N LEU A 56 17.56 0.61 2.61
CA LEU A 56 16.12 0.50 2.43
C LEU A 56 15.37 1.29 3.51
N ALA A 57 15.91 1.38 4.72
CA ALA A 57 15.36 2.18 5.79
C ALA A 57 15.39 3.67 5.47
N GLY A 58 16.51 4.17 4.93
CA GLY A 58 16.63 5.55 4.44
C GLY A 58 15.66 5.85 3.30
N LEU A 59 15.53 4.94 2.33
CA LEU A 59 14.53 5.06 1.27
C LEU A 59 13.10 5.11 1.83
N ASN A 60 12.79 4.25 2.80
CA ASN A 60 11.45 4.19 3.37
C ASN A 60 11.12 5.41 4.24
N ALA A 61 12.09 5.95 4.97
CA ALA A 61 11.95 7.23 5.67
C ALA A 61 11.62 8.36 4.69
N ALA A 62 12.39 8.46 3.59
CA ALA A 62 12.12 9.45 2.54
C ALA A 62 10.74 9.28 1.91
N ARG A 63 10.27 8.05 1.70
CA ARG A 63 8.91 7.75 1.22
C ARG A 63 7.85 8.27 2.18
N PHE A 64 7.99 8.05 3.49
CA PHE A 64 7.03 8.59 4.46
C PHE A 64 7.07 10.11 4.52
N GLU A 65 8.25 10.74 4.41
CA GLU A 65 8.36 12.21 4.32
C GLU A 65 7.69 12.77 3.07
N GLN A 66 7.88 12.14 1.91
CA GLN A 66 7.30 12.57 0.63
C GLN A 66 5.82 12.23 0.49
N TRP A 67 5.29 11.34 1.35
CA TRP A 67 3.89 10.92 1.26
C TRP A 67 2.95 12.11 1.45
N GLN A 68 2.08 12.39 0.48
CA GLN A 68 1.22 13.56 0.56
C GLN A 68 -0.09 13.38 -0.19
N ARG A 69 -1.12 14.08 0.28
CA ARG A 69 -2.42 14.22 -0.39
C ARG A 69 -2.48 15.59 -1.10
N PRO A 70 -3.26 15.72 -2.19
CA PRO A 70 -4.07 14.70 -2.84
C PRO A 70 -3.23 13.70 -3.66
N PHE A 71 -3.72 12.47 -3.80
CA PHE A 71 -3.13 11.49 -4.72
C PHE A 71 -3.60 11.76 -6.14
N ASN A 72 -2.67 11.70 -7.07
CA ASN A 72 -2.93 11.82 -8.50
C ASN A 72 -1.99 10.87 -9.26
N GLU A 73 -2.14 10.79 -10.58
CA GLU A 73 -1.36 9.89 -11.43
C GLU A 73 0.12 10.31 -11.56
N GLU A 74 0.49 11.51 -11.10
CA GLU A 74 1.89 11.99 -11.08
C GLU A 74 2.64 11.51 -9.84
N ASN A 75 1.94 11.34 -8.72
CA ASN A 75 2.56 11.01 -7.43
C ASN A 75 2.20 9.61 -6.91
N ALA A 76 1.20 8.95 -7.49
CA ALA A 76 0.68 7.67 -7.05
C ALA A 76 0.38 6.76 -8.23
N ARG A 77 0.24 5.45 -7.96
CA ARG A 77 -0.05 4.43 -8.97
C ARG A 77 -1.14 3.48 -8.50
N PRO A 78 -2.04 3.00 -9.39
CA PRO A 78 -2.99 1.94 -9.07
C PRO A 78 -2.34 0.71 -8.44
N ALA A 79 -2.85 0.24 -7.31
CA ALA A 79 -2.25 -0.82 -6.50
C ALA A 79 -1.89 -2.10 -7.29
N MET A 80 -2.77 -2.55 -8.19
CA MET A 80 -2.53 -3.75 -9.01
C MET A 80 -1.34 -3.61 -9.96
N PHE A 81 -1.04 -2.39 -10.40
CA PHE A 81 0.08 -2.09 -11.29
C PHE A 81 1.32 -1.58 -10.54
N ALA A 82 1.18 -1.24 -9.26
CA ALA A 82 2.28 -0.78 -8.41
C ALA A 82 3.00 -1.94 -7.72
N PHE A 83 2.27 -2.96 -7.25
CA PHE A 83 2.88 -4.09 -6.57
C PHE A 83 3.57 -5.02 -7.55
N ASN A 84 4.83 -5.38 -7.24
CA ASN A 84 5.65 -6.26 -8.06
C ASN A 84 6.20 -7.42 -7.20
N GLY A 85 5.86 -8.65 -7.56
CA GLY A 85 6.25 -9.89 -6.89
C GLY A 85 5.44 -11.07 -7.41
N ASP A 86 5.74 -12.29 -6.97
CA ASP A 86 5.24 -13.53 -7.61
C ASP A 86 3.71 -13.59 -7.82
N VAL A 87 2.92 -13.12 -6.84
CA VAL A 87 1.46 -13.04 -6.97
C VAL A 87 1.03 -12.10 -8.09
N TYR A 88 1.71 -10.97 -8.23
CA TYR A 88 1.40 -9.93 -9.22
C TYR A 88 1.98 -10.28 -10.61
N THR A 89 3.10 -11.00 -10.65
CA THR A 89 3.60 -11.64 -11.88
C THR A 89 2.60 -12.67 -12.38
N GLY A 90 2.00 -13.47 -11.49
CA GLY A 90 0.95 -14.43 -11.86
C GLY A 90 -0.38 -13.77 -12.25
N LEU A 91 -0.71 -12.61 -11.66
CA LEU A 91 -1.87 -11.81 -12.04
C LEU A 91 -1.71 -11.18 -13.43
N ASP A 92 -0.47 -10.85 -13.81
CA ASP A 92 -0.08 -10.28 -15.10
C ASP A 92 -1.01 -9.13 -15.55
N ALA A 93 -1.11 -8.11 -14.70
CA ALA A 93 -2.05 -7.01 -14.88
C ALA A 93 -1.93 -6.29 -16.25
N ALA A 94 -0.74 -6.31 -16.84
CA ALA A 94 -0.46 -5.69 -18.13
C ALA A 94 -1.12 -6.40 -19.32
N SER A 95 -1.46 -7.70 -19.20
CA SER A 95 -2.15 -8.45 -20.25
C SER A 95 -3.68 -8.41 -20.15
N LEU A 96 -4.21 -7.84 -19.07
CA LEU A 96 -5.66 -7.76 -18.82
C LEU A 96 -6.33 -6.70 -19.72
N ASN A 97 -7.52 -7.05 -20.23
CA ASN A 97 -8.39 -6.08 -20.90
C ASN A 97 -9.25 -5.30 -19.88
N SER A 98 -9.93 -4.25 -20.34
CA SER A 98 -10.75 -3.38 -19.47
C SER A 98 -11.85 -4.12 -18.71
N GLU A 99 -12.45 -5.16 -19.29
CA GLU A 99 -13.48 -5.97 -18.62
C GLU A 99 -12.90 -6.78 -17.45
N ALA A 100 -11.74 -7.41 -17.67
CA ALA A 100 -11.02 -8.14 -16.63
C ALA A 100 -10.55 -7.20 -15.51
N ILE A 101 -10.06 -6.01 -15.86
CA ILE A 101 -9.67 -4.97 -14.90
C ILE A 101 -10.88 -4.54 -14.04
N ASN A 102 -12.03 -4.30 -14.68
CA ASN A 102 -13.27 -3.93 -13.96
C ASN A 102 -13.76 -5.06 -13.04
N THR A 103 -13.66 -6.31 -13.49
CA THR A 103 -13.99 -7.48 -12.68
C THR A 103 -13.07 -7.58 -11.47
N ALA A 104 -11.76 -7.41 -11.67
CA ALA A 104 -10.78 -7.37 -10.59
C ALA A 104 -11.10 -6.24 -9.61
N GLN A 105 -11.42 -5.03 -10.10
CA GLN A 105 -11.77 -3.89 -9.26
C GLN A 105 -12.94 -4.19 -8.30
N GLN A 106 -13.92 -4.97 -8.77
CA GLN A 106 -15.08 -5.37 -7.96
C GLN A 106 -14.75 -6.52 -6.99
N GLN A 107 -13.94 -7.50 -7.42
CA GLN A 107 -13.82 -8.80 -6.75
C GLN A 107 -12.48 -9.05 -6.05
N LEU A 108 -11.43 -8.28 -6.32
CA LEU A 108 -10.11 -8.42 -5.71
C LEU A 108 -9.89 -7.36 -4.63
N ARG A 109 -9.33 -7.77 -3.50
CA ARG A 109 -8.83 -6.87 -2.44
C ARG A 109 -7.38 -7.20 -2.10
N ILE A 110 -6.59 -6.17 -1.90
CA ILE A 110 -5.19 -6.27 -1.50
C ILE A 110 -5.07 -5.75 -0.07
N LEU A 111 -4.72 -6.62 0.87
CA LEU A 111 -4.46 -6.18 2.24
C LEU A 111 -3.21 -5.30 2.29
N SER A 112 -3.19 -4.31 3.17
CA SER A 112 -2.09 -3.35 3.28
C SER A 112 -1.89 -2.94 4.73
N GLY A 113 -0.64 -2.99 5.21
CA GLY A 113 -0.33 -2.47 6.54
C GLY A 113 -0.58 -0.96 6.67
N LEU A 114 -0.38 -0.20 5.58
CA LEU A 114 -0.55 1.25 5.56
C LEU A 114 -1.95 1.71 5.15
N TYR A 115 -2.52 1.09 4.13
CA TYR A 115 -3.81 1.49 3.56
C TYR A 115 -4.99 0.64 4.05
N GLY A 116 -4.73 -0.36 4.92
CA GLY A 116 -5.71 -1.32 5.41
C GLY A 116 -6.11 -2.32 4.32
N VAL A 117 -6.92 -1.86 3.37
CA VAL A 117 -7.34 -2.61 2.20
C VAL A 117 -7.41 -1.71 0.97
N LEU A 118 -6.85 -2.20 -0.13
CA LEU A 118 -6.86 -1.53 -1.43
C LEU A 118 -7.69 -2.32 -2.43
N ARG A 119 -8.38 -1.60 -3.32
CA ARG A 119 -8.87 -2.14 -4.59
C ARG A 119 -7.77 -2.04 -5.66
N PRO A 120 -7.82 -2.87 -6.71
CA PRO A 120 -6.86 -2.85 -7.81
C PRO A 120 -6.51 -1.48 -8.38
N LEU A 121 -7.50 -0.61 -8.55
CA LEU A 121 -7.36 0.72 -9.14
C LEU A 121 -7.19 1.84 -8.11
N ASP A 122 -7.16 1.51 -6.81
CA ASP A 122 -6.86 2.53 -5.80
C ASP A 122 -5.42 3.01 -5.96
N LEU A 123 -5.26 4.32 -6.11
CA LEU A 123 -3.95 4.98 -6.13
C LEU A 123 -3.24 4.77 -4.80
N MET A 124 -1.97 4.39 -4.86
CA MET A 124 -1.10 4.35 -3.70
C MET A 124 0.22 5.04 -4.01
N GLN A 125 0.78 5.67 -2.98
CA GLN A 125 2.16 6.17 -2.97
C GLN A 125 3.10 5.10 -2.40
N PRO A 126 4.39 5.13 -2.76
CA PRO A 126 5.31 4.08 -2.38
C PRO A 126 5.54 4.06 -0.87
N TYR A 127 5.56 2.86 -0.30
CA TYR A 127 5.78 2.66 1.13
C TYR A 127 6.34 1.27 1.39
N ARG A 128 6.80 1.03 2.63
CA ARG A 128 7.00 -0.31 3.18
C ARG A 128 6.53 -0.32 4.62
N LEU A 129 5.43 -1.02 4.86
CA LEU A 129 4.86 -1.23 6.19
C LEU A 129 4.07 -2.54 6.14
N GLU A 130 4.69 -3.62 6.64
CA GLU A 130 4.09 -4.95 6.63
C GLU A 130 3.08 -5.07 7.78
N MET A 131 1.96 -5.77 7.58
CA MET A 131 0.91 -5.89 8.60
C MET A 131 1.43 -6.43 9.95
N GLY A 132 2.47 -7.28 9.91
CA GLY A 132 3.11 -7.82 11.11
C GLY A 132 4.04 -6.86 11.88
N THR A 133 4.20 -5.62 11.44
CA THR A 133 5.08 -4.65 12.11
C THR A 133 4.48 -4.20 13.45
N LYS A 134 5.30 -4.27 14.51
CA LYS A 134 4.97 -3.81 15.88
C LYS A 134 5.15 -2.29 16.02
N LEU A 135 4.41 -1.53 15.22
CA LEU A 135 4.42 -0.08 15.26
C LEU A 135 3.53 0.39 16.41
N ASP A 136 4.11 0.99 17.44
CA ASP A 136 3.34 1.72 18.45
C ASP A 136 2.61 2.90 17.79
N ASN A 137 1.31 3.02 18.06
CA ASN A 137 0.41 3.96 17.40
C ASN A 137 -0.72 4.38 18.35
N PRO A 138 -1.54 5.40 18.00
CA PRO A 138 -2.58 5.91 18.91
C PRO A 138 -3.62 4.89 19.39
N LYS A 139 -3.75 3.75 18.69
CA LYS A 139 -4.75 2.71 18.97
C LYS A 139 -4.14 1.43 19.53
N GLY A 140 -2.82 1.32 19.67
CA GLY A 140 -2.19 0.10 20.17
C GLY A 140 -0.70 -0.03 19.85
N LYS A 141 -0.18 -1.24 20.02
CA LYS A 141 1.26 -1.56 19.90
C LYS A 141 1.64 -2.19 18.56
N ASN A 142 0.67 -2.39 17.69
CA ASN A 142 0.85 -3.01 16.38
C ASN A 142 -0.30 -2.63 15.44
N LEU A 143 -0.17 -3.04 14.17
CA LEU A 143 -1.16 -2.71 13.14
C LEU A 143 -2.44 -3.53 13.23
N TYR A 144 -2.44 -4.71 13.86
CA TYR A 144 -3.66 -5.48 14.09
C TYR A 144 -4.59 -4.75 15.07
N GLU A 145 -4.04 -4.23 16.17
CA GLU A 145 -4.77 -3.39 17.13
C GLU A 145 -5.23 -2.08 16.49
N TYR A 146 -4.39 -1.46 15.65
CA TYR A 146 -4.74 -0.22 14.96
C TYR A 146 -5.93 -0.37 14.01
N TRP A 147 -5.89 -1.41 13.18
CA TRP A 147 -6.93 -1.64 12.20
C TRP A 147 -8.19 -2.24 12.82
N GLY A 148 -8.06 -3.12 13.82
CA GLY A 148 -9.20 -3.80 14.46
C GLY A 148 -10.19 -4.33 13.42
N ASP A 149 -11.47 -4.01 13.63
CA ASP A 149 -12.55 -4.41 12.72
C ASP A 149 -12.75 -3.46 11.52
N THR A 150 -12.00 -2.34 11.47
CA THR A 150 -12.14 -1.30 10.43
C THR A 150 -12.01 -1.87 9.02
N ILE A 151 -11.07 -2.80 8.79
CA ILE A 151 -10.86 -3.41 7.47
C ILE A 151 -12.05 -4.29 7.08
N THR A 152 -12.65 -4.98 8.05
CA THR A 152 -13.74 -5.94 7.81
C THR A 152 -15.11 -5.27 7.66
N GLU A 153 -15.32 -4.10 8.24
CA GLU A 153 -16.61 -3.37 8.21
C GLU A 153 -16.81 -2.48 6.97
N LEU A 154 -16.01 -2.67 5.91
CA LEU A 154 -15.76 -1.70 4.83
C LEU A 154 -16.34 -2.06 3.45
#